data_AF-A0A3S8UCV2-F1
#
_entry.id   AF-A0A3S8UCV2-F1
#
_cell.length_a   1.000
_cell.length_b   1.000
_cell.length_c   1.000
_cell.angle_alpha   90.00
_cell.angle_beta   90.00
_cell.angle_gamma   90.00
#
_symmetry.space_group_name_H-M   'P 1'
#
loop_
_entity.id
_entity.type
_entity.pdbx_description
1 polymer ?
#
loop_
_entity_poly.entity_id
_entity_poly.type
_entity_poly.pdbx_seq_one_letter_code
_entity_poly.pdbx_strand_id
1 'polypeptide(L)'
;MASVAAKVMSTVSAPYGVQVTATQLAEKIADSKSVDAFDCSVFAFLSEVSPKLQQSFIDEMGVSKDAVIVVAKKFSELAGYKLPLAI
;
A
#
# COMPACT_ATOMS: atom_id res chain seq x y z
N MET A 1 13.27 14.51 -11.25
CA MET A 1 12.30 13.40 -11.26
C MET A 1 12.01 13.05 -9.82
N ALA A 2 10.77 13.24 -9.34
CA ALA A 2 10.42 12.79 -7.98
C ALA A 2 10.37 11.26 -7.98
N SER A 3 10.96 10.61 -6.98
CA SER A 3 10.92 9.14 -6.85
C SER A 3 9.47 8.67 -6.72
N VAL A 4 9.20 7.43 -7.14
CA VAL A 4 7.87 6.83 -7.07
C VAL A 4 7.37 6.86 -5.62
N ALA A 5 8.25 6.57 -4.66
CA ALA A 5 7.96 6.72 -3.24
C ALA A 5 7.45 8.12 -2.87
N ALA A 6 8.06 9.20 -3.35
CA ALA A 6 7.60 10.56 -3.03
C ALA A 6 6.17 10.81 -3.54
N LYS A 7 5.82 10.27 -4.72
CA LYS A 7 4.49 10.42 -5.32
C LYS A 7 3.45 9.60 -4.56
N VAL A 8 3.79 8.37 -4.20
CA VAL A 8 2.96 7.49 -3.36
C VAL A 8 2.72 8.11 -2.00
N MET A 9 3.78 8.58 -1.33
CA MET A 9 3.69 9.22 -0.04
C MET A 9 2.84 10.50 -0.10
N SER A 10 2.91 11.29 -1.17
CA SER A 10 2.05 12.46 -1.31
C SER A 10 0.55 12.11 -1.35
N THR A 11 0.17 10.94 -1.88
CA THR A 11 -1.22 10.46 -1.87
C THR A 11 -1.60 9.87 -0.52
N VAL A 12 -0.76 9.02 0.07
CA VAL A 12 -1.04 8.32 1.34
C VAL A 12 -1.02 9.28 2.54
N SER A 13 -0.16 10.30 2.51
CA SER A 13 -0.02 11.26 3.62
C SER A 13 -1.10 12.34 3.61
N ALA A 14 -1.72 12.61 2.45
CA ALA A 14 -2.66 13.71 2.29
C ALA A 14 -3.97 13.54 3.09
N PRO A 15 -4.65 12.37 3.08
CA PRO A 15 -5.89 12.22 3.81
C PRO A 15 -5.70 11.98 5.31
N TYR A 16 -4.59 11.36 5.74
CA TYR A 16 -4.45 10.90 7.12
C TYR A 16 -3.43 11.69 7.96
N GLY A 17 -2.61 12.56 7.37
CA GLY A 17 -1.55 13.29 8.10
C GLY A 17 -0.52 12.37 8.78
N VAL A 18 -0.46 11.11 8.35
CA VAL A 18 0.33 10.06 8.99
C VAL A 18 1.80 10.18 8.57
N GLN A 19 2.69 10.25 9.56
CA GLN A 19 4.15 10.31 9.40
C GLN A 19 4.78 8.92 9.15
N VAL A 20 4.16 8.10 8.31
CA VAL A 20 4.77 6.81 7.91
C VAL A 20 5.79 7.11 6.82
N THR A 21 6.97 6.51 6.90
CA THR A 21 7.97 6.65 5.82
C THR A 21 7.68 5.66 4.70
N ALA A 22 8.23 5.90 3.51
CA ALA A 22 8.10 4.95 2.39
C ALA A 22 8.55 3.53 2.78
N THR A 23 9.63 3.40 3.56
CA THR A 23 10.13 2.13 4.07
C THR A 23 9.16 1.46 5.03
N GLN A 24 8.59 2.21 5.98
CA GLN A 24 7.59 1.68 6.89
C GLN A 24 6.31 1.26 6.15
N LEU A 25 5.89 2.01 5.14
CA LEU A 25 4.78 1.63 4.29
C LEU A 25 5.10 0.32 3.56
N ALA A 26 6.29 0.21 2.97
CA ALA A 26 6.77 -0.99 2.29
C ALA A 26 6.78 -2.24 3.18
N GLU A 27 7.19 -2.11 4.44
CA GLU A 27 7.13 -3.19 5.43
C GLU A 27 5.66 -3.55 5.76
N LYS A 28 4.82 -2.53 5.99
CA LYS A 28 3.42 -2.73 6.35
C LYS A 28 2.58 -3.36 5.24
N ILE A 29 2.78 -2.97 3.98
CA ILE A 29 2.03 -3.54 2.85
C ILE A 29 2.36 -5.02 2.60
N ALA A 30 3.47 -5.52 3.13
CA ALA A 30 3.89 -6.92 3.06
C ALA A 30 3.58 -7.71 4.34
N ASP A 31 3.26 -7.03 5.44
CA ASP A 31 2.91 -7.65 6.71
C ASP A 31 1.40 -7.83 6.82
N SER A 32 0.97 -9.10 6.93
CA SER A 32 -0.43 -9.44 7.16
C SER A 32 -1.00 -8.85 8.45
N LYS A 33 -0.18 -8.53 9.46
CA LYS A 33 -0.62 -7.86 10.70
C LYS A 33 -1.18 -6.47 10.45
N SER A 34 -0.78 -5.82 9.35
CA SER A 34 -1.33 -4.52 8.98
C SER A 34 -2.81 -4.61 8.62
N VAL A 35 -3.25 -5.79 8.15
CA VAL A 35 -4.68 -6.09 7.93
C VAL A 35 -5.40 -6.18 9.27
N ASP A 36 -4.86 -6.95 10.21
CA ASP A 36 -5.44 -7.12 11.55
C ASP A 36 -5.50 -5.80 12.34
N ALA A 37 -4.52 -4.92 12.12
CA ALA A 37 -4.45 -3.59 12.69
C ALA A 37 -5.29 -2.53 11.95
N PHE A 38 -5.99 -2.92 10.87
CA PHE A 38 -6.74 -2.00 9.99
C PHE A 38 -5.92 -0.76 9.61
N ASP A 39 -4.67 -0.98 9.16
CA ASP A 39 -3.74 0.11 8.91
C ASP A 39 -4.23 1.01 7.77
N CYS A 40 -4.64 2.22 8.14
CA CYS A 40 -5.18 3.20 7.20
C CYS A 40 -4.18 3.58 6.10
N SER A 41 -2.87 3.58 6.38
CA SER A 41 -1.85 3.92 5.37
C SER A 41 -1.70 2.82 4.33
N VAL A 42 -1.79 1.55 4.74
CA VAL A 42 -1.82 0.41 3.82
C VAL A 42 -3.08 0.43 2.97
N PHE A 43 -4.23 0.70 3.59
CA PHE A 43 -5.49 0.78 2.86
C PHE A 43 -5.50 1.94 1.84
N ALA A 44 -5.04 3.13 2.24
CA ALA A 44 -4.88 4.28 1.36
C ALA A 44 -3.94 3.97 0.18
N PHE A 45 -2.83 3.29 0.46
CA PHE A 45 -1.92 2.84 -0.60
C PHE A 45 -2.64 1.93 -1.59
N LEU A 46 -3.39 0.93 -1.11
CA LEU A 46 -4.03 -0.06 -1.97
C LEU A 46 -5.25 0.47 -2.72
N SER A 47 -5.97 1.45 -2.16
CA SER A 47 -7.23 1.96 -2.73
C SER A 47 -7.07 3.27 -3.50
N GLU A 48 -6.22 4.20 -3.05
CA GLU A 48 -6.11 5.56 -3.61
C GLU A 48 -4.92 5.71 -4.57
N VAL A 49 -3.87 4.89 -4.43
CA VAL A 49 -2.72 4.94 -5.33
C VAL A 49 -3.02 4.18 -6.61
N SER A 50 -2.61 4.73 -7.76
CA SER A 50 -2.82 4.05 -9.04
C SER A 50 -2.07 2.71 -9.11
N PRO A 51 -2.61 1.66 -9.75
CA PRO A 51 -2.00 0.31 -9.77
C PRO A 51 -0.58 0.30 -10.35
N LYS A 52 -0.33 1.14 -11.35
CA LYS A 52 1.00 1.34 -11.94
C LYS A 52 2.00 1.87 -10.91
N LEU A 53 1.60 2.86 -10.10
CA LEU A 53 2.45 3.43 -9.05
C LEU A 53 2.65 2.45 -7.89
N GLN A 54 1.63 1.68 -7.53
CA GLN A 54 1.77 0.65 -6.51
C GLN A 54 2.80 -0.41 -6.93
N GLN A 55 2.71 -0.91 -8.17
CA GLN A 55 3.70 -1.87 -8.71
C GLN A 55 5.11 -1.27 -8.76
N SER A 56 5.26 -0.05 -9.26
CA SER A 56 6.57 0.62 -9.28
C SER A 56 7.13 0.86 -7.87
N PHE A 57 6.28 1.12 -6.87
CA PHE A 57 6.69 1.28 -5.49
C PHE A 57 7.16 -0.04 -4.88
N ILE A 58 6.45 -1.12 -5.12
CA ILE A 58 6.84 -2.47 -4.67
C ILE A 58 8.19 -2.87 -5.28
N ASP A 59 8.39 -2.55 -6.56
CA ASP A 59 9.65 -2.80 -7.28
C ASP A 59 10.80 -1.93 -6.72
N GLU A 60 10.58 -0.63 -6.55
CA GLU A 60 11.55 0.34 -6.01
C GLU A 60 11.97 -0.02 -4.56
N MET A 61 11.04 -0.52 -3.75
CA MET A 61 11.27 -0.88 -2.35
C MET A 61 11.72 -2.33 -2.16
N GLY A 62 11.79 -3.14 -3.23
CA GLY A 62 12.19 -4.55 -3.15
C GLY A 62 11.23 -5.44 -2.35
N VAL A 63 9.95 -5.07 -2.30
CA VAL A 63 8.94 -5.77 -1.51
C VAL A 63 8.41 -7.00 -2.27
N SER A 64 8.10 -8.07 -1.54
CA SER A 64 7.51 -9.27 -2.13
C SER A 64 6.10 -8.99 -2.67
N LYS A 65 5.96 -8.98 -4.01
CA LYS A 65 4.67 -8.79 -4.71
C LYS A 65 3.61 -9.76 -4.20
N ASP A 66 3.98 -11.01 -3.95
CA ASP A 66 3.06 -12.06 -3.46
C ASP A 66 2.48 -11.71 -2.07
N ALA A 67 3.33 -11.26 -1.15
CA ALA A 67 2.90 -10.82 0.18
C ALA A 67 1.94 -9.62 0.09
N VAL A 68 2.23 -8.65 -0.79
CA VAL A 68 1.35 -7.49 -1.01
C VAL A 68 0.01 -7.91 -1.62
N ILE A 69 -0.02 -8.88 -2.53
CA ILE A 69 -1.26 -9.42 -3.09
C ILE A 69 -2.11 -10.08 -2.00
N VAL A 70 -1.50 -10.85 -1.09
CA VAL A 70 -2.20 -11.46 0.05
C VAL A 70 -2.82 -10.38 0.95
N VAL A 71 -2.04 -9.36 1.31
CA VAL A 71 -2.53 -8.22 2.10
C VAL A 71 -3.66 -7.49 1.36
N ALA A 72 -3.50 -7.24 0.07
CA ALA A 72 -4.51 -6.59 -0.77
C ALA A 72 -5.80 -7.40 -0.88
N LYS A 73 -5.72 -8.73 -0.98
CA LYS A 73 -6.90 -9.61 -0.97
C LYS A 73 -7.66 -9.48 0.33
N LYS A 74 -6.97 -9.57 1.48
CA LYS A 74 -7.64 -9.44 2.78
C LYS A 74 -8.28 -8.06 2.97
N PHE A 75 -7.58 -6.99 2.61
CA PHE A 75 -8.16 -5.64 2.65
C PHE A 75 -9.36 -5.48 1.70
N SER A 76 -9.32 -6.15 0.54
CA SER A 76 -10.41 -6.16 -0.42
C SER A 76 -11.66 -6.85 0.13
N GLU A 77 -11.47 -7.98 0.83
CA GLU A 77 -12.55 -8.67 1.54
C GLU A 77 -13.14 -7.79 2.66
N LEU A 78 -12.29 -7.14 3.46
CA LEU A 78 -12.72 -6.24 4.53
C LEU A 78 -13.46 -5.00 4.02
N ALA A 79 -13.00 -4.44 2.90
CA ALA A 79 -13.59 -3.24 2.31
C ALA A 79 -14.88 -3.54 1.52
N GLY A 80 -15.13 -4.81 1.19
CA GLY A 80 -16.31 -5.23 0.43
C GLY A 80 -16.23 -4.93 -1.07
N TYR A 81 -15.05 -4.57 -1.60
CA TYR A 81 -14.84 -4.32 -3.03
C TYR A 81 -13.45 -4.74 -3.49
N LYS A 82 -13.30 -5.03 -4.79
CA LYS A 82 -12.04 -5.54 -5.36
C LYS A 82 -10.96 -4.46 -5.42
N LEU A 83 -9.88 -4.64 -4.67
CA LEU A 83 -8.71 -3.76 -4.76
C LEU A 83 -7.86 -4.09 -6.01
N PRO A 84 -7.16 -3.11 -6.61
CA PRO A 84 -6.46 -3.33 -7.86
C PRO A 84 -5.32 -4.35 -7.81
N LEU A 85 -4.70 -4.53 -6.63
CA LEU A 85 -3.66 -5.53 -6.40
C LEU A 85 -4.20 -6.86 -5.86
N ALA A 86 -5.50 -6.98 -5.61
CA ALA A 86 -6.13 -8.24 -5.20
C ALA A 86 -6.40 -9.13 -6.43
N ILE A 87 -5.34 -9.50 -7.17
CA ILE A 87 -5.41 -10.31 -8.39
C ILE A 87 -5.31 -11.82 -8.12
#